data_AF-A0A498DZN1-F1
#
_entry.id   AF-A0A498DZN1-F1
#
_cell.length_a   1.000
_cell.length_b   1.000
_cell.length_c   1.000
_cell.angle_alpha   90.00
_cell.angle_beta   90.00
_cell.angle_gamma   90.00
#
_symmetry.space_group_name_H-M   'P 1'
#
loop_
_entity.id
_entity.type
_entity.pdbx_description
1 polymer ?
#
loop_
_entity_poly.entity_id
_entity_poly.type
_entity_poly.pdbx_seq_one_letter_code
_entity_poly.pdbx_strand_id
1 'polypeptide(L)'
;MNNDPIYPDAYRLLLTVDDQGRIVMHHRTLCPHLAVTALRIAADVIEARQGDGDGELVDLPVNSRDGHLDTSRRVWTDGAGHAWNLGLDWVDITGHAWRWTGDLDPGGRAPMMRAATGDETEPLDVLRAVYGPISPAPQAGDA
;
A
#
# COMPACT_ATOMS: atom_id res chain seq x y z
N MET A 1 -6.12 -17.31 40.05
CA MET A 1 -6.45 -16.80 38.72
C MET A 1 -5.14 -16.50 38.03
N ASN A 2 -4.69 -17.37 37.14
CA ASN A 2 -3.48 -17.14 36.34
C ASN A 2 -3.89 -16.26 35.15
N ASN A 3 -3.31 -15.06 35.07
CA ASN A 3 -3.30 -14.25 33.86
C ASN A 3 -2.11 -14.72 33.02
N ASP A 4 -2.36 -15.59 32.05
CA ASP A 4 -1.41 -15.80 30.97
C ASP A 4 -1.48 -14.59 30.03
N PRO A 5 -0.35 -13.92 29.72
CA PRO A 5 -0.33 -12.89 28.69
C PRO A 5 -0.63 -13.54 27.33
N ILE A 6 -1.66 -13.03 26.65
CA ILE A 6 -1.95 -13.38 25.25
C ILE A 6 -0.78 -12.88 24.41
N TYR A 7 0.13 -13.78 24.04
CA TYR A 7 1.12 -13.52 23.00
C TYR A 7 0.41 -13.61 21.64
N PRO A 8 0.25 -12.52 20.87
CA PRO A 8 -0.32 -12.58 19.52
C PRO A 8 0.57 -13.33 18.50
N ASP A 9 1.76 -13.81 18.90
CA ASP A 9 2.78 -14.36 18.01
C ASP A 9 2.69 -15.87 17.71
N ALA A 10 1.69 -16.59 18.24
CA ALA A 10 1.72 -18.06 18.20
C ALA A 10 1.24 -18.71 16.88
N TYR A 11 0.67 -17.93 15.94
CA TYR A 11 0.04 -18.50 14.75
C TYR A 11 0.53 -17.81 13.48
N ARG A 12 1.48 -18.44 12.79
CA ARG A 12 1.94 -18.03 11.46
C ARG A 12 1.33 -18.93 10.40
N LEU A 13 0.68 -18.31 9.42
CA LEU A 13 0.26 -18.94 8.18
C LEU A 13 1.20 -18.46 7.07
N LEU A 14 1.91 -19.38 6.43
CA LEU A 14 2.72 -19.06 5.25
C LEU A 14 2.05 -19.66 4.03
N LEU A 15 1.75 -18.81 3.04
CA LEU A 15 1.27 -19.22 1.73
C LEU A 15 2.43 -19.08 0.76
N THR A 16 2.71 -20.14 0.02
CA THR A 16 3.63 -20.10 -1.12
C THR A 16 2.83 -20.34 -2.38
N VAL A 17 3.16 -19.61 -3.44
CA VAL A 17 2.60 -19.79 -4.77
C VAL A 17 3.77 -20.17 -5.68
N ASP A 18 3.69 -21.33 -6.32
CA ASP A 18 4.72 -21.75 -7.28
C ASP A 18 4.53 -21.11 -8.66
N ASP A 19 5.48 -21.38 -9.57
CA ASP A 19 5.48 -20.89 -10.95
C ASP A 19 4.32 -21.44 -11.80
N GLN A 20 3.58 -22.43 -11.28
CA GLN A 20 2.38 -23.00 -11.90
C GLN A 20 1.09 -22.50 -11.23
N GLY A 21 1.19 -21.54 -10.32
CA GLY A 21 0.06 -20.97 -9.60
C GLY A 21 -0.53 -21.90 -8.54
N ARG A 22 0.17 -22.97 -8.14
CA ARG A 22 -0.28 -23.82 -7.05
C ARG A 22 0.00 -23.15 -5.72
N ILE A 23 -1.03 -23.11 -4.87
CA ILE A 23 -0.93 -22.52 -3.53
C ILE A 23 -0.65 -23.64 -2.53
N VAL A 24 0.46 -23.53 -1.80
CA VAL A 24 0.80 -24.41 -0.69
C VAL A 24 0.71 -23.63 0.60
N MET A 25 -0.10 -24.14 1.53
CA MET A 25 -0.31 -23.54 2.83
C MET A 25 0.53 -24.29 3.88
N HIS A 26 1.50 -23.58 4.46
CA HIS A 26 2.29 -24.08 5.58
C HIS A 26 1.71 -23.54 6.90
N HIS A 27 1.23 -24.45 7.74
CA HIS A 27 0.78 -24.14 9.10
C HIS A 27 1.39 -25.16 10.07
N ARG A 28 1.94 -24.69 11.21
CA ARG A 28 2.52 -25.60 12.22
C ARG A 28 1.52 -26.01 13.31
N THR A 29 0.53 -25.16 13.59
CA THR A 29 -0.32 -25.28 14.79
C THR A 29 -1.79 -24.98 14.54
N LEU A 30 -2.16 -24.48 13.35
CA LEU A 30 -3.55 -24.16 13.03
C LEU A 30 -4.31 -25.41 12.58
N CYS A 31 -5.55 -25.53 13.04
CA CYS A 31 -6.51 -26.48 12.45
C CYS A 31 -6.78 -26.06 10.99
N PRO A 32 -6.80 -26.99 10.01
CA PRO A 32 -7.06 -26.65 8.61
C PRO A 32 -8.34 -25.84 8.40
N HIS A 33 -9.40 -26.13 9.17
CA HIS A 33 -10.65 -25.38 9.11
C HIS A 33 -10.47 -23.91 9.55
N LEU A 34 -9.72 -23.68 10.64
CA LEU A 34 -9.44 -22.34 11.13
C LEU A 34 -8.55 -21.55 10.16
N ALA A 35 -7.58 -22.22 9.53
CA ALA A 35 -6.73 -21.62 8.50
C ALA A 35 -7.54 -21.17 7.27
N VAL A 36 -8.45 -22.01 6.78
CA VAL A 36 -9.35 -21.66 5.67
C VAL A 36 -10.27 -20.48 6.04
N THR A 37 -10.83 -20.47 7.25
CA THR A 37 -11.65 -19.35 7.72
C THR A 37 -10.85 -18.06 7.80
N ALA A 38 -9.63 -18.09 8.35
CA ALA A 38 -8.75 -16.93 8.40
C ALA A 38 -8.40 -16.41 7.01
N LEU A 39 -8.14 -17.30 6.05
CA LEU A 39 -7.89 -16.95 4.65
C LEU A 39 -9.09 -16.28 3.99
N ARG A 40 -10.30 -16.79 4.23
CA ARG A 40 -11.54 -16.19 3.71
C ARG A 40 -11.75 -14.79 4.27
N ILE A 41 -11.58 -14.61 5.58
CA ILE A 41 -11.67 -13.29 6.20
C ILE A 41 -10.62 -12.34 5.62
N ALA A 42 -9.38 -12.81 5.42
CA ALA A 42 -8.34 -12.00 4.81
C ALA A 42 -8.68 -11.63 3.36
N ALA A 43 -9.21 -12.58 2.58
CA ALA A 43 -9.69 -12.33 1.22
C ALA A 43 -10.84 -11.32 1.21
N ASP A 44 -11.86 -11.50 2.05
CA ASP A 44 -12.99 -10.56 2.19
C ASP A 44 -12.50 -9.15 2.56
N VAL A 45 -11.51 -9.03 3.45
CA VAL A 45 -10.90 -7.74 3.83
C VAL A 45 -10.11 -7.13 2.66
N ILE A 46 -9.37 -7.95 1.89
CA ILE A 46 -8.64 -7.49 0.71
C ILE A 46 -9.62 -7.05 -0.39
N GLU A 47 -10.65 -7.84 -0.67
CA GLU A 47 -11.68 -7.55 -1.68
C GLU A 47 -12.51 -6.32 -1.30
N ALA A 48 -12.89 -6.18 -0.03
CA ALA A 48 -13.57 -5.00 0.48
C ALA A 48 -12.73 -3.73 0.30
N ARG A 49 -11.40 -3.84 0.41
CA ARG A 49 -10.46 -2.75 0.15
C ARG A 49 -10.22 -2.50 -1.34
N GLN A 50 -10.41 -3.51 -2.19
CA GLN A 50 -10.30 -3.39 -3.65
C GLN A 50 -11.56 -2.79 -4.31
N GLY A 51 -12.65 -2.64 -3.55
CA GLY A 51 -13.91 -2.06 -4.03
C GLY A 51 -13.86 -0.58 -4.45
N ASP A 52 -12.81 0.16 -4.09
CA ASP A 52 -12.70 1.61 -4.33
C ASP A 52 -11.69 2.03 -5.43
N GLY A 53 -11.18 1.09 -6.21
CA GLY A 53 -10.48 1.36 -7.46
C GLY A 53 -8.98 1.07 -7.41
N ASP A 54 -8.62 0.00 -8.12
CA ASP A 54 -7.36 -0.29 -8.81
C ASP A 54 -6.04 0.21 -8.22
N GLY A 55 -5.22 -0.75 -7.82
CA GLY A 55 -3.78 -0.57 -7.66
C GLY A 55 -3.19 -1.51 -6.63
N GLU A 56 -2.89 -2.74 -7.04
CA GLU A 56 -1.89 -3.56 -6.37
C GLU A 56 -0.65 -2.69 -6.12
N LEU A 57 -0.38 -2.38 -4.85
CA LEU A 57 0.87 -1.74 -4.43
C LEU A 57 1.97 -2.77 -4.54
N VAL A 58 2.34 -3.10 -5.78
CA VAL A 58 3.58 -3.80 -6.03
C VAL A 58 4.69 -2.83 -5.61
N ASP A 59 5.62 -3.31 -4.79
CA ASP A 59 6.83 -2.59 -4.40
C ASP A 59 7.79 -2.42 -5.59
N LEU A 60 7.28 -1.92 -6.71
CA LEU A 60 8.04 -1.62 -7.91
C LEU A 60 8.46 -0.16 -7.84
N PRO A 61 9.71 0.17 -8.18
CA PRO A 61 10.18 1.56 -8.18
C PRO A 61 9.31 2.44 -9.08
N VAL A 62 9.09 3.68 -8.64
CA VAL A 62 8.36 4.69 -9.43
C VAL A 62 9.22 5.06 -10.63
N ASN A 63 8.67 4.93 -11.84
CA ASN A 63 9.32 5.41 -13.03
C ASN A 63 8.79 6.80 -13.40
N SER A 64 9.35 7.87 -12.82
CA SER A 64 8.89 9.23 -13.12
C SER A 64 9.18 9.69 -14.55
N ARG A 65 10.04 8.96 -15.28
CA ARG A 65 10.35 9.27 -16.67
C ARG A 65 9.14 8.89 -17.51
N ASP A 66 8.70 9.80 -18.37
CA ASP A 66 7.54 9.63 -19.25
C ASP A 66 6.19 9.50 -18.51
N GLY A 67 6.13 9.93 -17.24
CA GLY A 67 4.89 10.02 -16.49
C GLY A 67 3.93 11.09 -17.03
N HIS A 68 2.63 10.86 -16.85
CA HIS A 68 1.58 11.75 -17.32
C HIS A 68 0.59 12.09 -16.20
N LEU A 69 0.28 13.38 -16.05
CA LEU A 69 -0.70 13.87 -15.08
C LEU A 69 -2.05 14.12 -15.76
N ASP A 70 -3.09 13.41 -15.31
CA ASP A 70 -4.48 13.80 -15.53
C ASP A 70 -4.91 14.73 -14.39
N THR A 71 -4.84 16.03 -14.64
CA THR A 71 -5.20 17.07 -13.66
C THR A 71 -6.68 17.03 -13.30
N SER A 72 -7.55 16.59 -14.21
CA SER A 72 -9.00 16.56 -13.98
C SER A 72 -9.39 15.47 -12.99
N ARG A 73 -8.71 14.33 -13.06
CA ARG A 73 -8.92 13.18 -12.18
C ARG A 73 -7.97 13.17 -10.97
N ARG A 74 -6.98 14.06 -10.95
CA ARG A 74 -5.87 14.04 -9.98
C ARG A 74 -5.18 12.68 -9.95
N VAL A 75 -4.95 12.10 -11.12
CA VAL A 75 -4.26 10.81 -11.27
C VAL A 75 -2.98 11.06 -12.04
N TRP A 76 -1.87 10.59 -11.49
CA TRP A 76 -0.60 10.57 -12.19
C TRP A 76 -0.24 9.14 -12.56
N THR A 77 0.05 8.90 -13.82
CA THR A 77 0.48 7.59 -14.31
C THR A 77 1.98 7.65 -14.56
N ASP A 78 2.75 6.77 -13.92
CA ASP A 78 4.20 6.71 -14.10
C ASP A 78 4.55 6.10 -15.49
N GLY A 79 5.82 6.17 -15.89
CA GLY A 79 6.29 5.61 -17.15
C GLY A 79 6.26 4.07 -17.23
N ALA A 80 5.95 3.38 -16.14
CA ALA A 80 5.68 1.95 -16.11
C ALA A 80 4.17 1.64 -16.22
N GLY A 81 3.32 2.66 -16.23
CA GLY A 81 1.86 2.53 -16.34
C GLY A 81 1.14 2.44 -14.99
N HIS A 82 1.83 2.60 -13.86
CA HIS A 82 1.19 2.58 -12.54
C HIS A 82 0.44 3.88 -12.30
N ALA A 83 -0.83 3.79 -11.91
CA ALA A 83 -1.66 4.94 -11.59
C ALA A 83 -1.58 5.29 -10.10
N TRP A 84 -1.36 6.57 -9.82
CA TRP A 84 -1.27 7.15 -8.47
C TRP A 84 -2.39 8.15 -8.30
N ASN A 85 -3.33 7.86 -7.39
CA ASN A 85 -4.39 8.80 -7.03
C ASN A 85 -3.83 9.89 -6.10
N LEU A 86 -3.58 11.07 -6.66
CA LEU A 86 -3.05 12.25 -5.95
C LEU A 86 -4.12 13.01 -5.16
N GLY A 87 -5.37 12.60 -5.26
CA GLY A 87 -6.46 13.10 -4.41
C GLY A 87 -6.45 12.52 -3.00
N LEU A 88 -5.68 11.44 -2.77
CA LEU A 88 -5.56 10.76 -1.49
C LEU A 88 -4.38 11.31 -0.69
N ASP A 89 -4.48 11.17 0.63
CA ASP A 89 -3.31 11.20 1.49
C ASP A 89 -2.60 9.86 1.37
N TRP A 90 -1.28 9.88 1.41
CA TRP A 90 -0.43 8.70 1.34
C TRP A 90 0.35 8.58 2.63
N VAL A 91 0.69 7.38 3.05
CA VAL A 91 1.41 7.10 4.29
C VAL A 91 2.58 6.19 3.96
N ASP A 92 3.77 6.56 4.43
CA ASP A 92 4.97 5.73 4.32
C ASP A 92 5.04 4.65 5.40
N ILE A 93 6.05 3.78 5.32
CA ILE A 93 6.22 2.66 6.25
C ILE A 93 6.40 3.10 7.71
N THR A 94 6.72 4.37 7.96
CA THR A 94 6.92 4.94 9.31
C THR A 94 5.65 5.61 9.84
N GLY A 95 4.58 5.63 9.05
CA GLY A 95 3.32 6.27 9.42
C GLY A 95 3.26 7.76 9.12
N HIS A 96 4.27 8.31 8.44
CA HIS A 96 4.27 9.72 8.08
C HIS A 96 3.37 9.94 6.85
N ALA A 97 2.46 10.91 6.96
CA ALA A 97 1.49 11.21 5.92
C ALA A 97 2.02 12.25 4.93
N TRP A 98 1.74 12.04 3.66
CA TRP A 98 2.18 12.82 2.51
C TRP A 98 0.98 13.15 1.65
N ARG A 99 0.88 14.41 1.22
CA ARG A 99 -0.19 14.89 0.34
C ARG A 99 0.40 15.56 -0.88
N TRP A 100 -0.20 15.32 -2.04
CA TRP A 100 0.18 16.02 -3.25
C TRP A 100 -0.03 17.54 -3.11
N THR A 101 0.97 18.32 -3.53
CA THR A 101 0.94 19.78 -3.42
C THR A 101 0.08 20.46 -4.47
N GLY A 102 -0.27 19.75 -5.55
CA GLY A 102 -0.92 20.32 -6.73
C GLY A 102 0.04 20.52 -7.91
N ASP A 103 1.35 20.36 -7.69
CA ASP A 103 2.40 20.59 -8.67
C ASP A 103 3.23 19.35 -8.95
N LEU A 104 3.94 19.36 -10.08
CA LEU A 104 5.02 18.42 -10.38
C LEU A 104 6.36 19.05 -9.97
N ASP A 105 7.41 18.24 -9.91
CA ASP A 105 8.77 18.70 -9.65
C ASP A 105 9.24 19.70 -10.73
N PRO A 106 10.36 20.43 -10.54
CA PRO A 106 10.85 21.38 -11.54
C PRO A 106 11.11 20.76 -12.93
N GLY A 107 11.32 19.44 -12.99
CA GLY A 107 11.44 18.68 -14.24
C GLY A 107 10.11 18.37 -14.92
N GLY A 108 8.98 18.57 -14.25
CA GLY A 108 7.64 18.24 -14.72
C GLY A 108 7.37 16.73 -14.83
N ARG A 109 8.06 15.92 -14.02
CA ARG A 109 8.11 14.46 -14.15
C ARG A 109 7.40 13.74 -13.00
N ALA A 110 7.64 14.17 -11.77
CA ALA A 110 7.13 13.50 -10.58
C ALA A 110 6.20 14.43 -9.77
N PRO A 111 5.11 13.93 -9.18
CA PRO A 111 4.28 14.71 -8.27
C PRO A 111 5.08 15.18 -7.06
N MET A 112 5.00 16.48 -6.73
CA MET A 112 5.58 17.01 -5.50
C MET A 112 4.65 16.72 -4.33
N MET A 113 5.14 16.00 -3.34
CA MET A 113 4.41 15.58 -2.16
C MET A 113 4.92 16.35 -0.95
N ARG A 114 4.01 16.78 -0.08
CA ARG A 114 4.34 17.51 1.15
C ARG A 114 3.90 16.70 2.36
N ALA A 115 4.77 16.67 3.36
CA ALA A 115 4.49 16.10 4.67
C ALA A 115 3.24 16.76 5.31
N ALA A 116 2.36 15.98 5.91
CA ALA A 116 1.20 16.50 6.62
C ALA A 116 1.61 17.25 7.91
N THR A 117 2.71 16.83 8.52
CA THR A 117 3.26 17.40 9.75
C THR A 117 4.61 18.06 9.49
N GLY A 118 4.63 19.13 8.69
CA GLY A 118 5.84 19.92 8.45
C GLY A 118 5.83 20.64 7.11
N ASP A 119 6.99 21.21 6.77
CA ASP A 119 7.23 21.90 5.49
C ASP A 119 8.06 21.04 4.51
N GLU A 120 8.37 19.79 4.88
CA GLU A 120 9.11 18.86 4.04
C GLU A 120 8.32 18.59 2.76
N THR A 121 8.98 18.75 1.61
CA THR A 121 8.39 18.54 0.30
C THR A 121 9.37 17.76 -0.55
N GLU A 122 8.93 16.62 -1.07
CA GLU A 122 9.76 15.71 -1.86
C GLU A 122 8.98 15.19 -3.08
N PRO A 123 9.65 14.95 -4.21
CA PRO A 123 9.06 14.20 -5.32
C PRO A 123 8.60 12.79 -4.91
N LEU A 124 7.52 12.29 -5.50
CA LEU A 124 6.95 10.97 -5.20
C LEU A 124 7.94 9.80 -5.36
N ASP A 125 8.81 9.86 -6.36
CA ASP A 125 9.87 8.86 -6.56
C ASP A 125 10.96 8.93 -5.50
N VAL A 126 11.39 10.13 -5.10
CA VAL A 126 12.30 10.33 -3.97
C VAL A 126 11.68 9.81 -2.70
N LEU A 127 10.40 10.10 -2.45
CA LEU A 127 9.68 9.58 -1.30
C LEU A 127 9.75 8.07 -1.23
N ARG A 128 9.46 7.37 -2.32
CA ARG A 128 9.52 5.91 -2.33
C ARG A 128 10.93 5.35 -2.22
N ALA A 129 11.92 6.06 -2.75
CA ALA A 129 13.32 5.67 -2.62
C ALA A 129 13.88 5.83 -1.20
N VAL A 130 13.42 6.85 -0.46
CA VAL A 130 13.96 7.21 0.86
C VAL A 130 13.13 6.60 2.00
N TYR A 131 11.80 6.67 1.91
CA TYR A 131 10.87 6.26 2.97
C TYR A 131 10.21 4.90 2.68
N GLY A 132 10.54 4.26 1.55
CA GLY A 132 10.04 2.95 1.17
C GLY A 132 8.65 2.98 0.52
N PRO A 133 7.96 1.83 0.44
CA PRO A 133 6.59 1.77 -0.07
C PRO A 133 5.67 2.74 0.65
N ILE A 134 4.82 3.44 -0.10
CA ILE A 134 3.77 4.28 0.45
C ILE A 134 2.41 3.71 0.05
N SER A 135 1.40 3.93 0.88
CA SER A 135 0.03 3.43 0.64
C SER A 135 -1.00 4.52 0.94
N PRO A 136 -2.21 4.48 0.34
CA PRO A 136 -3.26 5.42 0.72
C PRO A 136 -3.54 5.39 2.22
N ALA A 137 -3.67 6.57 2.82
CA ALA A 137 -4.06 6.70 4.22
C ALA A 137 -5.46 6.10 4.42
N PRO A 138 -5.73 5.46 5.57
CA PRO A 138 -7.08 5.02 5.92
C PRO A 138 -8.02 6.23 5.94
N GLN A 139 -9.14 6.15 5.23
CA GLN A 139 -10.14 7.22 5.29
C GLN A 139 -10.82 7.20 6.66
N ALA A 140 -11.09 8.39 7.21
CA ALA A 140 -11.82 8.54 8.46
C ALA A 140 -13.29 8.11 8.25
N GLY A 141 -13.55 6.81 8.38
CA GLY A 141 -14.84 6.19 8.11
C GLY A 141 -14.81 4.66 8.14
N ASP A 142 -13.63 4.05 7.96
CA ASP A 142 -13.47 2.58 7.85
C ASP A 142 -12.95 1.90 9.13
N ALA A 143 -13.25 2.45 10.31
CA ALA A 143 -12.85 1.89 11.61
C ALA A 143 -14.03 1.36 12.43
#